data_AF-A0A2U9PKI9-F1
#
_entry.id   AF-A0A2U9PKI9-F1
#
_cell.length_a   1.000
_cell.length_b   1.000
_cell.length_c   1.000
_cell.angle_alpha   90.00
_cell.angle_beta   90.00
_cell.angle_gamma   90.00
#
_symmetry.space_group_name_H-M   'P 1'
#
loop_
_entity.id
_entity.type
_entity.pdbx_description
1 polymer ?
#
loop_
_entity_poly.entity_id
_entity_poly.type
_entity_poly.pdbx_seq_one_letter_code
_entity_poly.pdbx_strand_id
1 'polypeptide(L)'
;MCRGILGTVVATQGDGPYDEASFDDFLTECGIQARVVVGDDDEAPPVAIFGSEAWDEDDVDTLWAQTSGENIRVYSQELVLASMAIGSSIFDYHNDLAALIAGHPALERFYYTRPEPEAVAFPAPATTPLAGSQRKLIVNFETGTWPASGALGEMGYRVGRSGLPATLRRSILEGVLQVELVAASPATNAYVRDWGPPNSRRRLQKMVNSIAAFAPETLGGEQGTSPRQ
;
A
#
# COMPACT_ATOMS: atom_id res chain seq x y z
N MET A 1 8.17 5.91 2.54
CA MET A 1 6.90 5.16 2.41
C MET A 1 6.97 3.86 3.20
N CYS A 2 7.97 3.01 2.95
CA CYS A 2 8.16 1.71 3.59
C CYS A 2 8.16 1.76 5.13
N ARG A 3 8.90 2.71 5.72
CA ARG A 3 8.91 2.93 7.18
C ARG A 3 7.54 3.22 7.81
N GLY A 4 6.62 3.84 7.06
CA GLY A 4 5.27 4.13 7.55
C GLY A 4 4.36 2.90 7.61
N ILE A 5 4.71 1.84 6.89
CA ILE A 5 3.96 0.58 6.84
C ILE A 5 4.58 -0.42 7.81
N LEU A 6 5.89 -0.63 7.69
CA LEU A 6 6.61 -1.69 8.38
C LEU A 6 7.29 -1.24 9.68
N GLY A 7 7.49 0.07 9.88
CA GLY A 7 8.31 0.59 10.97
C GLY A 7 9.80 0.66 10.59
N THR A 8 10.68 0.69 11.59
CA THR A 8 12.13 0.84 11.39
C THR A 8 12.90 -0.47 11.50
N VAL A 9 12.32 -1.49 12.12
CA VAL A 9 12.92 -2.81 12.34
C VAL A 9 11.89 -3.87 11.95
N VAL A 10 12.35 -4.86 11.19
CA VAL A 10 11.56 -6.03 10.81
C VAL A 10 12.42 -7.27 10.96
N ALA A 11 11.79 -8.41 11.18
CA ALA A 11 12.44 -9.69 10.97
C ALA A 11 12.10 -10.26 9.59
N THR A 12 13.07 -10.89 8.95
CA THR A 12 12.96 -11.56 7.65
C THR A 12 13.42 -13.01 7.78
N GLN A 13 12.78 -13.90 7.03
CA GLN A 13 13.26 -15.28 6.84
C GLN A 13 12.69 -15.86 5.56
N GLY A 14 13.54 -16.52 4.77
CA GLY A 14 13.13 -17.33 3.63
C GLY A 14 12.91 -16.53 2.35
N ASP A 15 12.68 -17.29 1.28
CA ASP A 15 12.71 -16.82 -0.10
C ASP A 15 11.32 -16.75 -0.72
N GLY A 16 11.12 -15.76 -1.59
CA GLY A 16 9.94 -15.63 -2.44
C GLY A 16 9.23 -14.29 -2.26
N PRO A 17 9.12 -13.45 -3.32
CA PRO A 17 9.58 -13.66 -4.70
C PRO A 17 11.08 -13.33 -4.91
N TYR A 18 11.76 -12.82 -3.88
CA TYR A 18 13.19 -12.56 -3.89
C TYR A 18 13.88 -13.47 -2.87
N ASP A 19 15.16 -13.77 -3.08
CA ASP A 19 15.96 -14.37 -2.03
C ASP A 19 16.06 -13.42 -0.82
N GLU A 20 16.17 -14.00 0.37
CA GLU A 20 16.16 -13.25 1.64
C GLU A 20 17.20 -12.12 1.65
N ALA A 21 18.43 -12.39 1.20
CA ALA A 21 19.51 -11.41 1.18
C ALA A 21 19.20 -10.20 0.27
N SER A 22 18.70 -10.46 -0.94
CA SER A 22 18.28 -9.39 -1.86
C SER A 22 17.09 -8.58 -1.32
N PHE A 23 16.18 -9.24 -0.60
CA PHE A 23 15.05 -8.57 0.03
C PHE A 23 15.49 -7.69 1.21
N ASP A 24 16.45 -8.15 2.01
CA ASP A 24 17.06 -7.40 3.11
C ASP A 24 17.82 -6.17 2.63
N ASP A 25 18.55 -6.28 1.52
CA ASP A 25 19.20 -5.15 0.86
C ASP A 25 18.16 -4.10 0.44
N PHE A 26 17.06 -4.53 -0.16
CA PHE A 26 15.96 -3.64 -0.52
C PHE A 26 15.33 -2.94 0.70
N LEU A 27 15.12 -3.66 1.80
CA LEU A 27 14.62 -3.08 3.05
C LEU A 27 15.60 -2.06 3.63
N THR A 28 16.89 -2.36 3.56
CA THR A 28 17.98 -1.48 4.01
C THR A 28 18.02 -0.19 3.20
N GLU A 29 17.87 -0.26 1.87
CA GLU A 29 17.73 0.92 1.00
C GLU A 29 16.50 1.76 1.37
N CYS A 30 15.45 1.12 1.86
CA CYS A 30 14.25 1.78 2.38
C CYS A 30 14.43 2.36 3.80
N GLY A 31 15.62 2.19 4.40
CA GLY A 31 15.98 2.60 5.75
C GLY A 31 15.38 1.71 6.84
N ILE A 32 15.01 0.48 6.53
CA ILE A 32 14.48 -0.50 7.47
C ILE A 32 15.62 -1.45 7.83
N GLN A 33 15.80 -1.71 9.12
CA GLN A 33 16.74 -2.71 9.58
C GLN A 33 16.07 -4.09 9.53
N ALA A 34 16.59 -4.97 8.68
CA ALA A 34 16.25 -6.39 8.70
C ALA A 34 17.10 -7.11 9.74
N ARG A 35 16.50 -8.08 10.43
CA ARG A 35 17.16 -9.00 11.36
C ARG A 35 16.56 -10.40 11.18
N VAL A 36 17.24 -11.40 11.73
CA VAL A 36 16.71 -12.77 11.78
C VAL A 36 15.45 -12.86 12.67
N VAL A 37 14.54 -13.78 12.33
CA VAL A 37 13.27 -14.01 13.05
C VAL A 37 13.48 -14.43 14.50
N VAL A 38 14.42 -15.34 14.74
CA VAL A 38 14.86 -15.71 16.09
C VAL A 38 16.33 -15.30 16.23
N GLY A 39 16.60 -14.38 17.15
CA GLY A 39 17.94 -13.90 17.48
C GLY A 39 18.17 -13.86 18.98
N ASP A 40 19.38 -13.47 19.40
CA ASP A 40 19.75 -13.32 20.82
C ASP A 40 19.06 -12.14 21.52
N ASP A 41 18.20 -11.40 20.81
CA ASP A 41 17.48 -10.25 21.34
C ASP A 41 16.29 -10.71 22.21
N ASP A 42 16.14 -10.13 23.41
CA ASP A 42 15.05 -10.44 24.35
C ASP A 42 13.67 -9.95 23.88
N GLU A 43 13.57 -9.15 22.81
CA GLU A 43 12.32 -8.53 22.34
C GLU A 43 11.91 -9.00 20.94
N ALA A 44 10.69 -9.54 20.84
CA ALA A 44 10.12 -10.03 19.58
C ALA A 44 9.95 -8.88 18.56
N PRO A 45 10.18 -9.14 17.26
CA PRO A 45 10.05 -8.09 16.25
C PRO A 45 8.59 -7.66 16.11
N PRO A 46 8.30 -6.35 15.96
CA PRO A 46 6.93 -5.88 15.76
C PRO A 46 6.36 -6.31 14.39
N VAL A 47 7.23 -6.71 13.46
CA VAL A 47 6.88 -7.20 12.13
C VAL A 47 7.81 -8.35 11.75
N ALA A 48 7.23 -9.46 11.30
CA ALA A 48 7.96 -10.56 10.66
C ALA A 48 7.49 -10.71 9.21
N ILE A 49 8.43 -10.96 8.31
CA ILE A 49 8.20 -11.12 6.88
C ILE A 49 8.78 -12.47 6.47
N PHE A 50 7.96 -13.33 5.89
CA PHE A 50 8.39 -14.65 5.43
C PHE A 50 8.36 -14.72 3.91
N GLY A 51 9.34 -15.42 3.34
CA GLY A 51 9.23 -15.98 2.00
C GLY A 51 8.33 -17.22 1.98
N SER A 52 7.96 -17.67 0.78
CA SER A 52 7.20 -18.91 0.59
C SER A 52 8.04 -20.17 0.83
N GLU A 53 9.36 -20.07 0.67
CA GLU A 53 10.32 -21.17 0.76
C GLU A 53 11.46 -20.86 1.73
N ALA A 54 12.29 -21.85 2.04
CA ALA A 54 13.53 -21.69 2.84
C ALA A 54 13.35 -21.04 4.23
N TRP A 55 12.19 -21.21 4.86
CA TRP A 55 11.90 -20.77 6.23
C TRP A 55 11.84 -21.96 7.20
N ASP A 56 12.19 -21.73 8.46
CA ASP A 56 12.15 -22.74 9.52
C ASP A 56 10.80 -22.73 10.26
N GLU A 57 10.19 -23.91 10.38
CA GLU A 57 8.94 -24.14 11.12
C GLU A 57 9.07 -23.87 12.62
N ASP A 58 10.22 -24.22 13.21
CA ASP A 58 10.49 -24.04 14.64
C ASP A 58 10.64 -22.55 14.99
N ASP A 59 11.16 -21.75 14.06
CA ASP A 59 11.26 -20.29 14.22
C ASP A 59 9.88 -19.61 14.16
N VAL A 60 8.99 -20.07 13.28
CA VAL A 60 7.59 -19.61 13.23
C VAL A 60 6.87 -19.93 14.55
N ASP A 61 7.08 -21.14 15.07
CA ASP A 61 6.49 -21.58 16.35
C ASP A 61 7.06 -20.80 17.54
N THR A 62 8.37 -20.50 17.51
CA THR A 62 9.06 -19.69 18.53
C THR A 62 8.56 -18.25 18.52
N LEU A 63 8.43 -17.65 17.33
CA LEU A 63 7.89 -16.31 17.15
C LEU A 63 6.48 -16.19 17.74
N TRP A 64 5.61 -17.17 17.48
CA TRP A 64 4.28 -17.22 18.07
C TRP A 64 4.33 -17.30 19.61
N ALA A 65 5.18 -18.16 20.16
CA ALA A 65 5.30 -18.35 21.61
C ALA A 65 5.78 -17.07 22.32
N GLN A 66 6.75 -16.36 21.73
CA GLN A 66 7.23 -15.08 22.24
C GLN A 66 6.18 -13.97 22.16
N THR A 67 5.24 -14.10 21.22
CA THR A 67 4.23 -13.08 20.96
C THR A 67 2.91 -13.30 21.70
N SER A 68 2.86 -14.22 22.68
CA SER A 68 1.66 -14.44 23.52
C SER A 68 1.40 -13.24 24.44
N GLY A 69 0.86 -12.14 23.88
CA GLY A 69 0.50 -10.90 24.56
C GLY A 69 0.77 -9.61 23.77
N GLU A 70 1.62 -9.64 22.74
CA GLU A 70 2.00 -8.47 21.94
C GLU A 70 1.55 -8.59 20.47
N ASN A 71 1.34 -7.47 19.78
CA ASN A 71 0.75 -7.47 18.43
C ASN A 71 1.83 -7.55 17.35
N ILE A 72 2.40 -8.73 17.10
CA ILE A 72 3.22 -8.94 15.91
C ILE A 72 2.38 -8.91 14.63
N ARG A 73 2.93 -8.31 13.58
CA ARG A 73 2.35 -8.35 12.24
C ARG A 73 3.17 -9.27 11.35
N VAL A 74 2.52 -10.28 10.77
CA VAL A 74 3.17 -11.23 9.89
C VAL A 74 2.77 -10.96 8.44
N TYR A 75 3.76 -10.84 7.55
CA TYR A 75 3.57 -10.63 6.12
C TYR A 75 4.31 -11.71 5.31
N SER A 76 3.86 -11.95 4.09
CA SER A 76 4.76 -12.48 3.06
C SER A 76 5.54 -11.35 2.39
N GLN A 77 6.65 -11.64 1.71
CA GLN A 77 7.32 -10.60 0.91
C GLN A 77 6.38 -9.99 -0.13
N GLU A 78 5.50 -10.78 -0.78
CA GLU A 78 4.51 -10.26 -1.73
C GLU A 78 3.49 -9.33 -1.08
N LEU A 79 3.04 -9.64 0.14
CA LEU A 79 2.14 -8.75 0.88
C LEU A 79 2.82 -7.43 1.24
N VAL A 80 4.13 -7.46 1.51
CA VAL A 80 4.94 -6.25 1.70
C VAL A 80 4.99 -5.43 0.40
N LEU A 81 5.33 -6.06 -0.72
CA LEU A 81 5.38 -5.39 -2.02
C LEU A 81 4.01 -4.82 -2.42
N ALA A 82 2.93 -5.56 -2.17
CA ALA A 82 1.57 -5.11 -2.43
C ALA A 82 1.20 -3.93 -1.52
N SER A 83 1.54 -3.99 -0.23
CA SER A 83 1.34 -2.88 0.70
C SER A 83 2.13 -1.63 0.28
N MET A 84 3.34 -1.81 -0.24
CA MET A 84 4.15 -0.72 -0.79
C MET A 84 3.55 -0.14 -2.07
N ALA A 85 3.05 -0.98 -2.98
CA ALA A 85 2.38 -0.55 -4.19
C ALA A 85 1.09 0.24 -3.87
N ILE A 86 0.38 -0.16 -2.81
CA ILE A 86 -0.80 0.52 -2.28
C ILE A 86 -0.40 1.73 -1.41
N GLY A 87 0.84 1.84 -0.95
CA GLY A 87 1.30 2.89 -0.04
C GLY A 87 0.64 2.85 1.35
N SER A 88 0.08 1.70 1.75
CA SER A 88 -0.60 1.44 3.03
C SER A 88 -0.65 -0.06 3.29
N SER A 89 -0.94 -0.48 4.53
CA SER A 89 -1.10 -1.90 4.85
C SER A 89 -2.21 -2.54 3.99
N ILE A 90 -1.91 -3.66 3.32
CA ILE A 90 -2.90 -4.42 2.54
C ILE A 90 -4.05 -4.94 3.40
N PHE A 91 -3.79 -5.18 4.69
CA PHE A 91 -4.81 -5.56 5.68
C PHE A 91 -5.87 -4.47 5.90
N ASP A 92 -5.61 -3.21 5.53
CA ASP A 92 -6.61 -2.13 5.60
C ASP A 92 -7.64 -2.17 4.46
N TYR A 93 -7.41 -3.00 3.43
CA TYR A 93 -8.21 -3.07 2.19
C TYR A 93 -8.89 -4.42 1.99
N HIS A 94 -8.29 -5.49 2.51
CA HIS A 94 -8.86 -6.83 2.43
C HIS A 94 -9.46 -7.23 3.78
N ASN A 95 -10.78 -7.42 3.79
CA ASN A 95 -11.50 -7.97 4.94
C ASN A 95 -11.40 -9.50 5.02
N ASP A 96 -10.91 -10.14 3.95
CA ASP A 96 -10.74 -11.58 3.86
C ASP A 96 -9.26 -11.92 4.00
N LEU A 97 -8.82 -12.05 5.25
CA LEU A 97 -7.46 -12.41 5.61
C LEU A 97 -7.12 -13.84 5.12
N ALA A 98 -8.11 -14.73 5.06
CA ALA A 98 -7.89 -16.09 4.59
C ALA A 98 -7.49 -16.13 3.12
N ALA A 99 -8.06 -15.26 2.29
CA ALA A 99 -7.65 -15.12 0.90
C ALA A 99 -6.21 -14.60 0.72
N LEU A 100 -5.69 -13.82 1.67
CA LEU A 100 -4.30 -13.33 1.64
C LEU A 100 -3.29 -14.36 2.15
N ILE A 101 -3.72 -15.24 3.06
CA ILE A 101 -2.88 -16.28 3.65
C ILE A 101 -2.85 -17.54 2.78
N ALA A 102 -3.97 -17.88 2.15
CA ALA A 102 -4.15 -19.13 1.42
C ALA A 102 -3.03 -19.35 0.38
N GLY A 103 -2.39 -20.51 0.47
CA GLY A 103 -1.29 -20.92 -0.40
C GLY A 103 0.10 -20.44 0.03
N HIS A 104 0.23 -19.66 1.11
CA HIS A 104 1.53 -19.26 1.65
C HIS A 104 1.87 -20.08 2.90
N PRO A 105 2.83 -21.02 2.84
CA PRO A 105 2.95 -22.08 3.84
C PRO A 105 3.43 -21.58 5.21
N ALA A 106 4.29 -20.55 5.28
CA ALA A 106 4.68 -19.94 6.56
C ALA A 106 3.52 -19.20 7.25
N LEU A 107 2.68 -18.50 6.46
CA LEU A 107 1.54 -17.75 6.98
C LEU A 107 0.40 -18.69 7.35
N GLU A 108 0.11 -19.70 6.52
CA GLU A 108 -0.82 -20.77 6.88
C GLU A 108 -0.36 -21.44 8.18
N ARG A 109 0.95 -21.65 8.35
CA ARG A 109 1.48 -22.22 9.57
C ARG A 109 1.19 -21.32 10.78
N PHE A 110 1.55 -20.04 10.66
CA PHE A 110 1.39 -19.05 11.73
C PHE A 110 -0.07 -18.85 12.13
N TYR A 111 -1.00 -18.88 11.17
CA TYR A 111 -2.42 -18.57 11.42
C TYR A 111 -3.34 -19.78 11.61
N TYR A 112 -3.02 -20.97 11.08
CA TYR A 112 -3.98 -22.09 11.02
C TYR A 112 -3.56 -23.38 11.74
N THR A 113 -2.30 -23.55 12.14
CA THR A 113 -1.83 -24.86 12.65
C THR A 113 -2.06 -25.10 14.15
N ARG A 114 -2.65 -24.16 14.90
CA ARG A 114 -2.97 -24.38 16.32
C ARG A 114 -4.39 -23.88 16.69
N PRO A 115 -5.09 -24.54 17.64
CA PRO A 115 -6.50 -24.27 17.89
C PRO A 115 -6.72 -23.02 18.75
N GLU A 116 -7.47 -22.06 18.18
CA GLU A 116 -8.08 -20.80 18.66
C GLU A 116 -8.59 -20.73 20.13
N PRO A 117 -9.00 -19.54 20.67
CA PRO A 117 -8.79 -18.15 20.21
C PRO A 117 -8.44 -17.16 21.35
N GLU A 118 -7.49 -16.25 21.15
CA GLU A 118 -7.73 -14.85 21.51
C GLU A 118 -7.34 -14.00 20.32
N ALA A 119 -8.32 -13.26 19.80
CA ALA A 119 -8.23 -12.53 18.55
C ALA A 119 -6.95 -11.68 18.50
N VAL A 120 -6.07 -11.98 17.56
CA VAL A 120 -4.94 -11.12 17.20
C VAL A 120 -5.53 -9.79 16.73
N ALA A 121 -5.55 -8.80 17.62
CA ALA A 121 -6.13 -7.50 17.38
C ALA A 121 -5.09 -6.62 16.69
N PHE A 122 -5.13 -6.57 15.36
CA PHE A 122 -4.22 -5.72 14.59
C PHE A 122 -4.45 -4.23 14.91
N PRO A 123 -3.42 -3.48 15.33
CA PRO A 123 -3.54 -2.04 15.45
C PRO A 123 -3.57 -1.41 14.05
N ALA A 124 -4.47 -0.42 13.87
CA ALA A 124 -4.45 0.47 12.72
C ALA A 124 -3.07 1.12 12.60
N PRO A 125 -2.56 1.38 11.38
CA PRO A 125 -1.25 2.00 11.21
C PRO A 125 -1.18 3.27 12.04
N ALA A 126 -0.07 3.45 12.77
CA ALA A 126 0.21 4.70 13.46
C ALA A 126 0.22 5.81 12.40
N THR A 127 -0.89 6.54 12.27
CA THR A 127 -0.98 7.77 11.50
C THR A 127 -0.10 8.80 12.21
N THR A 128 1.21 8.68 12.09
CA THR A 128 2.09 9.81 12.33
C THR A 128 1.82 10.77 11.18
N PRO A 129 1.28 11.98 11.43
CA PRO A 129 1.20 12.97 10.37
C PRO A 129 2.64 13.30 9.99
N LEU A 130 3.10 12.78 8.85
CA LEU A 130 4.31 13.30 8.22
C LEU A 130 4.10 14.80 8.05
N ALA A 131 4.99 15.57 8.66
CA ALA A 131 4.95 17.03 8.75
C ALA A 131 4.44 17.64 7.44
N GLY A 132 3.44 18.53 7.57
CA GLY A 132 2.69 19.09 6.45
C GLY A 132 3.60 19.61 5.33
N SER A 133 3.29 19.20 4.11
CA SER A 133 3.91 19.75 2.91
C SER A 133 3.71 21.26 2.88
N GLN A 134 4.79 22.03 2.71
CA GLN A 134 4.72 23.49 2.58
C GLN A 134 4.08 23.95 1.25
N ARG A 135 3.73 23.03 0.35
CA ARG A 135 3.12 23.34 -0.95
C ARG A 135 1.60 23.28 -0.86
N LYS A 136 0.97 24.42 -1.13
CA LYS A 136 -0.48 24.58 -1.24
C LYS A 136 -0.87 24.75 -2.70
N LEU A 137 -1.87 24.00 -3.15
CA LEU A 137 -2.52 24.18 -4.45
C LEU A 137 -3.92 24.74 -4.21
N ILE A 138 -4.15 25.95 -4.71
CA ILE A 138 -5.44 26.62 -4.62
C ILE A 138 -6.36 26.02 -5.68
N VAL A 139 -7.51 25.50 -5.24
CA VAL A 139 -8.55 24.97 -6.13
C VAL A 139 -9.59 26.05 -6.35
N ASN A 140 -9.68 26.55 -7.59
CA ASN A 140 -10.62 27.59 -7.99
C ASN A 140 -11.40 27.17 -9.24
N PHE A 141 -12.74 27.29 -9.21
CA PHE A 141 -13.66 26.95 -10.31
C PHE A 141 -14.41 28.17 -10.86
N GLU A 142 -13.78 29.35 -10.83
CA GLU A 142 -14.40 30.68 -11.05
C GLU A 142 -15.20 30.89 -12.35
N THR A 143 -15.26 29.92 -13.28
CA THR A 143 -16.00 30.03 -14.53
C THR A 143 -17.42 29.46 -14.50
N GLY A 144 -17.94 28.99 -13.35
CA GLY A 144 -19.31 28.44 -13.25
C GLY A 144 -19.56 27.20 -14.11
N THR A 145 -18.50 26.65 -14.69
CA THR A 145 -18.43 25.44 -15.50
C THR A 145 -17.53 24.46 -14.76
N TRP A 146 -17.86 23.16 -14.81
CA TRP A 146 -16.95 22.14 -14.27
C TRP A 146 -15.57 22.32 -14.94
N PRO A 147 -14.46 22.28 -14.19
CA PRO A 147 -13.14 22.47 -14.75
C PRO A 147 -12.87 21.45 -15.85
N ALA A 148 -12.31 21.89 -16.97
CA ALA A 148 -11.80 20.98 -17.99
C ALA A 148 -10.61 20.13 -17.46
N SER A 149 -9.96 20.58 -16.37
CA SER A 149 -8.83 19.93 -15.70
C SER A 149 -9.11 19.72 -14.21
N GLY A 150 -9.11 18.46 -13.75
CA GLY A 150 -9.07 18.13 -12.32
C GLY A 150 -7.68 18.36 -11.71
N ALA A 151 -7.50 18.15 -10.39
CA ALA A 151 -6.24 18.41 -9.68
C ALA A 151 -5.01 17.69 -10.29
N LEU A 152 -5.19 16.52 -10.90
CA LEU A 152 -4.14 15.85 -11.68
C LEU A 152 -3.72 16.66 -12.91
N GLY A 153 -4.69 17.17 -13.67
CA GLY A 153 -4.44 17.97 -14.87
C GLY A 153 -3.81 19.32 -14.55
N GLU A 154 -4.22 19.96 -13.45
CA GLU A 154 -3.60 21.20 -12.94
C GLU A 154 -2.13 21.00 -12.55
N MET A 155 -1.81 19.83 -11.97
CA MET A 155 -0.43 19.44 -11.67
C MET A 155 0.33 18.91 -12.90
N GLY A 156 -0.27 18.99 -14.10
CA GLY A 156 0.36 18.63 -15.37
C GLY A 156 0.30 17.15 -15.73
N TYR A 157 -0.41 16.32 -14.98
CA TYR A 157 -0.53 14.88 -15.28
C TYR A 157 -1.28 14.65 -16.60
N ARG A 158 -0.65 13.93 -17.53
CA ARG A 158 -1.22 13.61 -18.86
C ARG A 158 -0.82 12.21 -19.32
N VAL A 159 -1.78 11.48 -19.88
CA VAL A 159 -1.62 10.12 -20.46
C VAL A 159 -2.18 10.08 -21.90
N GLY A 160 -1.89 9.02 -22.66
CA GLY A 160 -2.32 8.87 -24.06
C GLY A 160 -1.22 9.18 -25.10
N ARG A 161 -1.60 9.41 -26.36
CA ARG A 161 -0.64 9.59 -27.50
C ARG A 161 0.38 10.73 -27.30
N SER A 162 0.02 11.75 -26.53
CA SER A 162 0.91 12.87 -26.15
C SER A 162 1.15 12.92 -24.64
N GLY A 163 1.11 11.76 -23.98
CA GLY A 163 1.28 11.62 -22.54
C GLY A 163 2.72 11.82 -22.09
N LEU A 164 2.88 12.08 -20.78
CA LEU A 164 4.20 12.23 -20.18
C LEU A 164 4.90 10.87 -19.98
N PRO A 165 6.26 10.84 -20.02
CA PRO A 165 7.05 9.68 -19.62
C PRO A 165 6.63 9.15 -18.23
N ALA A 166 6.72 7.83 -18.03
CA ALA A 166 6.28 7.19 -16.79
C ALA A 166 6.96 7.76 -15.54
N THR A 167 8.25 8.09 -15.62
CA THR A 167 9.02 8.72 -14.53
C THR A 167 8.44 10.08 -14.13
N LEU A 168 8.18 10.96 -15.10
CA LEU A 168 7.55 12.27 -14.85
C LEU A 168 6.12 12.15 -14.34
N ARG A 169 5.36 11.15 -14.81
CA ARG A 169 4.02 10.89 -14.28
C ARG A 169 4.06 10.47 -12.82
N ARG A 170 4.99 9.59 -12.42
CA ARG A 170 5.16 9.17 -11.02
C ARG A 170 5.55 10.33 -10.12
N SER A 171 6.49 11.19 -10.54
CA SER A 171 6.87 12.37 -9.76
C SER A 171 5.71 13.36 -9.58
N ILE A 172 4.84 13.52 -10.59
CA ILE A 172 3.63 14.34 -10.48
C ILE A 172 2.64 13.72 -9.49
N LEU A 173 2.44 12.40 -9.53
CA LEU A 173 1.54 11.70 -8.61
C LEU A 173 2.03 11.79 -7.16
N GLU A 174 3.33 11.64 -6.91
CA GLU A 174 3.91 11.89 -5.59
C GLU A 174 3.64 13.33 -5.11
N GLY A 175 3.80 14.31 -6.00
CA GLY A 175 3.46 15.70 -5.70
C GLY A 175 1.99 15.90 -5.33
N VAL A 176 1.07 15.25 -6.06
CA VAL A 176 -0.39 15.32 -5.82
C VAL A 176 -0.78 14.65 -4.49
N LEU A 177 -0.09 13.58 -4.11
CA LEU A 177 -0.30 12.90 -2.84
C LEU A 177 0.09 13.80 -1.66
N GLN A 178 1.15 14.59 -1.82
CA GLN A 178 1.71 15.41 -0.74
C GLN A 178 1.15 16.83 -0.68
N VAL A 179 0.56 17.37 -1.76
CA VAL A 179 0.12 18.77 -1.80
C VAL A 179 -1.15 19.01 -0.97
N GLU A 180 -1.16 20.10 -0.21
CA GLU A 180 -2.36 20.58 0.46
C GLU A 180 -3.27 21.26 -0.56
N LEU A 181 -4.50 20.76 -0.71
CA LEU A 181 -5.51 21.42 -1.54
C LEU A 181 -6.27 22.42 -0.68
N VAL A 182 -6.31 23.68 -1.13
CA VAL A 182 -7.01 24.76 -0.43
C VAL A 182 -8.16 25.22 -1.31
N ALA A 183 -9.38 25.20 -0.77
CA ALA A 183 -10.56 25.68 -1.46
C ALA A 183 -10.51 27.21 -1.61
N ALA A 184 -10.64 27.73 -2.83
CA ALA A 184 -10.73 29.17 -3.08
C ALA A 184 -12.11 29.74 -2.73
N SER A 185 -13.13 28.88 -2.66
CA SER A 185 -14.52 29.28 -2.40
C SER A 185 -15.36 28.16 -1.76
N PRO A 186 -16.52 28.46 -1.16
CA PRO A 186 -17.42 27.44 -0.61
C PRO A 186 -17.84 26.37 -1.63
N ALA A 187 -17.95 26.73 -2.92
CA ALA A 187 -18.29 25.81 -3.99
C ALA A 187 -17.20 24.75 -4.25
N THR A 188 -15.94 25.04 -3.91
CA THR A 188 -14.79 24.12 -4.09
C THR A 188 -14.51 23.25 -2.85
N ASN A 189 -15.15 23.53 -1.70
CA ASN A 189 -14.95 22.78 -0.46
C ASN A 189 -15.31 21.31 -0.58
N ALA A 190 -16.42 20.99 -1.24
CA ALA A 190 -16.85 19.60 -1.42
C ALA A 190 -15.81 18.81 -2.23
N TYR A 191 -15.26 19.42 -3.27
CA TYR A 191 -14.18 18.85 -4.07
C TYR A 191 -12.91 18.61 -3.25
N VAL A 192 -12.42 19.63 -2.53
CA VAL A 192 -11.22 19.51 -1.68
C VAL A 192 -11.40 18.43 -0.60
N ARG A 193 -12.58 18.37 0.02
CA ARG A 193 -12.92 17.34 1.01
C ARG A 193 -12.91 15.93 0.43
N ASP A 194 -13.39 15.76 -0.81
CA ASP A 194 -13.37 14.46 -1.49
C ASP A 194 -11.96 13.95 -1.76
N TRP A 195 -11.02 14.86 -1.99
CA TRP A 195 -9.60 14.56 -2.12
C TRP A 195 -8.91 14.27 -0.78
N GLY A 196 -9.49 14.70 0.35
CA GLY A 196 -8.94 14.47 1.69
C GLY A 196 -7.59 15.15 1.96
N PRO A 197 -7.03 14.98 3.17
CA PRO A 197 -5.73 15.57 3.55
C PRO A 197 -4.55 15.02 2.71
N PRO A 198 -3.41 15.75 2.67
CA PRO A 198 -2.15 15.21 2.15
C PRO A 198 -1.78 13.86 2.77
N ASN A 199 -1.14 12.99 1.99
CA ASN A 199 -0.66 11.67 2.40
C ASN A 199 -1.74 10.80 3.06
N SER A 200 -3.02 11.03 2.75
CA SER A 200 -4.13 10.27 3.33
C SER A 200 -4.63 9.16 2.39
N ARG A 201 -5.23 8.12 2.98
CA ARG A 201 -5.94 7.07 2.25
C ARG A 201 -6.97 7.62 1.25
N ARG A 202 -7.71 8.65 1.66
CA ARG A 202 -8.72 9.31 0.81
C ARG A 202 -8.09 9.99 -0.41
N ARG A 203 -6.90 10.58 -0.24
CA ARG A 203 -6.12 11.19 -1.31
C ARG A 203 -5.69 10.17 -2.36
N LEU A 204 -5.11 9.07 -1.90
CA LEU A 204 -4.68 8.01 -2.80
C LEU A 204 -5.86 7.40 -3.55
N GLN A 205 -6.96 7.10 -2.86
CA GLN A 205 -8.15 6.55 -3.51
C GLN A 205 -8.71 7.49 -4.57
N LYS A 206 -8.76 8.81 -4.30
CA LYS A 206 -9.21 9.80 -5.28
C LYS A 206 -8.28 9.83 -6.49
N MET A 207 -6.97 9.72 -6.29
CA MET A 207 -5.99 9.63 -7.38
C MET A 207 -6.19 8.37 -8.22
N VAL A 208 -6.31 7.20 -7.60
CA VAL A 208 -6.55 5.91 -8.29
C VAL A 208 -7.83 5.99 -9.12
N ASN A 209 -8.95 6.42 -8.52
CA ASN A 209 -10.22 6.55 -9.23
C ASN A 209 -10.12 7.54 -10.40
N SER A 210 -9.37 8.63 -10.23
CA SER A 210 -9.17 9.62 -11.29
C SER A 210 -8.28 9.10 -12.42
N ILE A 211 -7.27 8.27 -12.11
CA ILE A 211 -6.42 7.63 -13.12
C ILE A 211 -7.18 6.53 -13.87
N ALA A 212 -7.96 5.73 -13.15
CA ALA A 212 -8.79 4.67 -13.72
C ALA A 212 -9.81 5.23 -14.73
N ALA A 213 -10.35 6.42 -14.48
CA ALA A 213 -11.22 7.12 -15.42
C ALA A 213 -10.53 7.51 -16.75
N PHE A 214 -9.18 7.49 -16.82
CA PHE A 214 -8.43 7.71 -18.06
C PHE A 214 -8.13 6.40 -18.81
N ALA A 215 -8.35 5.24 -18.20
CA ALA A 215 -8.19 3.96 -18.88
C ALA A 215 -9.47 3.64 -19.66
N PRO A 216 -9.39 3.31 -20.96
CA PRO A 216 -10.53 2.75 -21.67
C PRO A 216 -10.91 1.40 -21.07
N GLU A 217 -12.21 1.12 -20.91
CA GLU A 217 -12.71 -0.24 -20.68
C GLU A 217 -12.25 -1.14 -21.83
N THR A 218 -11.17 -1.89 -21.64
CA THR A 218 -10.78 -2.98 -22.53
C THR A 218 -11.08 -4.30 -21.86
N LEU A 219 -12.35 -4.70 -21.88
CA LEU A 219 -12.78 -6.10 -21.81
C LEU A 219 -14.05 -6.29 -22.65
N GLY A 220 -13.92 -6.89 -23.84
CA GLY A 220 -15.04 -7.50 -24.57
C GLY A 220 -15.12 -7.29 -26.09
N GLY A 221 -14.11 -7.67 -26.87
CA GLY A 221 -14.32 -8.27 -28.20
C GLY A 221 -14.15 -9.79 -28.04
N GLU A 222 -14.84 -10.70 -28.72
CA GLU A 222 -15.63 -10.69 -29.94
C GLU A 222 -16.68 -11.83 -29.85
N GLN A 223 -17.85 -11.65 -30.47
CA GLN A 223 -18.32 -12.59 -31.48
C GLN A 223 -19.37 -11.89 -32.34
N GLY A 224 -18.92 -11.46 -33.52
CA GLY A 224 -19.81 -11.15 -34.62
C GLY A 224 -20.17 -12.42 -35.37
N THR A 225 -21.45 -12.62 -35.64
CA THR A 225 -21.93 -13.21 -36.90
C THR A 225 -23.26 -12.54 -37.26
N SER A 226 -23.20 -11.61 -38.22
CA SER A 226 -24.28 -11.38 -39.20
C SER A 226 -24.16 -12.48 -40.29
N PRO A 227 -25.13 -12.75 -41.19
CA PRO A 227 -26.16 -11.83 -41.69
C PRO A 227 -27.58 -12.38 -41.95
N ARG A 228 -28.50 -11.42 -42.15
CA ARG A 228 -29.71 -11.41 -43.01
C ARG A 228 -30.41 -12.75 -43.35
N GLN A 229 -31.71 -12.82 -43.07
CA GLN A 229 -32.77 -12.63 -44.08
C GLN A 229 -33.89 -11.77 -43.50
#